data_AF-A0A2M8NRL8-F1
#
_entry.id   AF-A0A2M8NRL8-F1
#
_cell.length_a   1.000
_cell.length_b   1.000
_cell.length_c   1.000
_cell.angle_alpha   90.00
_cell.angle_beta   90.00
_cell.angle_gamma   90.00
#
_symmetry.space_group_name_H-M   'P 1'
#
loop_
_entity.id
_entity.type
_entity.pdbx_description
1 polymer ?
#
loop_
_entity_poly.entity_id
_entity_poly.type
_entity_poly.pdbx_seq_one_letter_code
_entity_poly.pdbx_strand_id
1 'polypeptide(L)'
;MLKFGLLTLVLALIAFPASAQHDHHHGTMGDTHEDSLIAVSDAWMPADSEGIVRPVYLTLHNLGESAARIVGVESPDAGVTQLQRLSESYGTVTARRVRSLEIPAGESLVLSAPDYQIGLSNLRRDLTEGDAITLRLMIANDMGEEKSLLVGVPVLNQAPPPARLLVTDAWARPAGDGTVSAAYMLLTNPTDEDVVIVSAAMALAGLVEIHEMVMQGDVMRMNPIPELIVPAGESAALEPSGNHIMLMDLQAALVEG
;
A
#
# COMPACT_ATOMS: atom_id res chain seq x y z
N MET A 1 -9.45 29.77 9.50
CA MET A 1 -8.04 29.34 9.51
C MET A 1 -8.04 27.89 9.09
N LEU A 2 -7.83 27.59 7.80
CA LEU A 2 -7.67 26.21 7.33
C LEU A 2 -6.30 25.73 7.86
N LYS A 3 -6.30 24.68 8.67
CA LYS A 3 -5.08 23.98 9.07
C LYS A 3 -4.77 22.99 7.95
N PHE A 4 -3.84 23.33 7.05
CA PHE A 4 -3.31 22.37 6.10
C PHE A 4 -2.43 21.37 6.88
N GLY A 5 -2.79 20.09 6.83
CA GLY A 5 -1.96 19.03 7.38
C GLY A 5 -0.82 18.72 6.43
N LEU A 6 0.39 19.14 6.78
CA LEU A 6 1.60 18.81 6.03
C LEU A 6 1.92 17.31 6.20
N LEU A 7 1.99 16.55 5.12
CA LEU A 7 2.30 15.11 5.17
C LEU A 7 3.49 14.77 4.27
N THR A 8 4.41 13.96 4.81
CA THR A 8 5.44 13.26 4.04
C THR A 8 4.85 11.93 3.58
N LEU A 9 4.74 11.71 2.28
CA LEU A 9 4.28 10.45 1.73
C LEU A 9 5.46 9.46 1.68
N VAL A 10 5.61 8.65 2.72
CA VAL A 10 6.61 7.56 2.67
C VAL A 10 6.00 6.42 1.87
N LEU A 11 6.37 6.27 0.59
CA LEU A 11 6.05 5.06 -0.16
C LEU A 11 6.95 3.94 0.34
N ALA A 12 6.40 3.07 1.18
CA ALA A 12 6.95 1.73 1.37
C ALA A 12 6.68 0.90 0.11
N LEU A 13 7.33 1.28 -0.99
CA LEU A 13 7.41 0.57 -2.27
C LEU A 13 8.30 -0.67 -2.08
N ILE A 14 7.89 -1.58 -1.18
CA ILE A 14 8.54 -2.87 -1.01
C ILE A 14 8.00 -3.74 -2.13
N ALA A 15 8.74 -3.76 -3.25
CA ALA A 15 8.60 -4.65 -4.40
C ALA A 15 7.15 -5.09 -4.66
N PHE A 16 6.36 -4.26 -5.35
CA PHE A 16 5.12 -4.73 -5.96
C PHE A 16 5.42 -5.94 -6.85
N PRO A 17 4.56 -6.98 -6.90
CA PRO A 17 4.53 -7.76 -8.12
C PRO A 17 3.86 -6.84 -9.14
N ALA A 18 4.62 -6.43 -10.14
CA ALA A 18 4.06 -5.77 -11.30
C ALA A 18 3.00 -6.70 -11.89
N SER A 19 1.73 -6.42 -11.65
CA SER A 19 0.74 -6.67 -12.69
C SER A 19 1.15 -5.76 -13.85
N ALA A 20 1.92 -6.32 -14.77
CA ALA A 20 2.24 -5.68 -16.04
C ALA A 20 0.93 -5.38 -16.75
N GLN A 21 0.46 -4.14 -16.67
CA GLN A 21 -0.54 -3.62 -17.59
C GLN A 21 0.22 -3.27 -18.87
N HIS A 22 -0.03 -4.04 -19.92
CA HIS A 22 0.54 -3.90 -21.27
C HIS A 22 0.38 -2.47 -21.81
N ASP A 23 1.32 -2.03 -22.64
CA ASP A 23 1.35 -0.75 -23.37
C ASP A 23 -0.03 -0.11 -23.57
N HIS A 24 -0.27 1.03 -22.90
CA HIS A 24 -1.36 1.94 -23.27
C HIS A 24 -1.01 2.64 -24.59
N HIS A 25 -1.18 1.92 -25.70
CA HIS A 25 -1.53 2.56 -26.96
C HIS A 25 -2.85 3.31 -26.76
N HIS A 26 -2.90 4.57 -27.19
CA HIS A 26 -4.10 5.43 -27.20
C HIS A 26 -5.38 4.65 -27.53
N GLY A 27 -6.15 4.32 -26.49
CA GLY A 27 -7.41 3.60 -26.56
C GLY A 27 -8.29 4.08 -25.42
N THR A 28 -9.47 4.57 -25.79
CA THR A 28 -10.57 5.10 -24.98
C THR A 28 -10.67 4.49 -23.57
N MET A 29 -10.64 5.34 -22.54
CA MET A 29 -11.05 4.98 -21.18
C MET A 29 -12.50 4.47 -21.22
N GLY A 30 -12.69 3.18 -21.00
CA GLY A 30 -13.99 2.52 -21.05
C GLY A 30 -14.03 1.13 -20.40
N ASP A 31 -12.89 0.51 -20.11
CA ASP A 31 -12.81 -0.74 -19.34
C ASP A 31 -11.84 -0.55 -18.18
N THR A 32 -12.28 0.16 -17.14
CA THR A 32 -11.72 -0.05 -15.80
C THR A 32 -12.32 -1.34 -15.30
N HIS A 33 -11.53 -2.41 -15.25
CA HIS A 33 -11.95 -3.62 -14.57
C HIS A 33 -12.41 -3.24 -13.15
N GLU A 34 -13.65 -3.59 -12.81
CA GLU A 34 -14.29 -3.54 -11.47
C GLU A 34 -13.61 -4.49 -10.47
N ASP A 35 -12.29 -4.58 -10.54
CA ASP A 35 -11.46 -5.38 -9.68
C ASP A 35 -11.39 -4.71 -8.32
N SER A 36 -11.72 -5.45 -7.26
CA SER A 36 -11.82 -4.95 -5.89
C SER A 36 -10.68 -3.98 -5.54
N LEU A 37 -11.00 -2.69 -5.50
CA LEU A 37 -10.10 -1.59 -5.13
C LEU A 37 -9.81 -1.67 -3.62
N ILE A 38 -8.96 -2.62 -3.23
CA ILE A 38 -8.53 -2.76 -1.84
C ILE A 38 -7.27 -1.94 -1.62
N ALA A 39 -7.39 -0.89 -0.82
CA ALA A 39 -6.25 -0.16 -0.29
C ALA A 39 -5.82 -0.75 1.05
N VAL A 40 -4.52 -0.74 1.33
CA VAL A 40 -3.97 -1.11 2.65
C VAL A 40 -3.39 0.13 3.31
N SER A 41 -3.61 0.26 4.62
CA SER A 41 -3.01 1.31 5.45
C SER A 41 -2.64 0.76 6.81
N ASP A 42 -1.92 1.56 7.60
CA ASP A 42 -1.58 1.28 8.99
C ASP A 42 -0.93 -0.09 9.19
N ALA A 43 -0.20 -0.58 8.18
CA ALA A 43 0.47 -1.86 8.24
C ALA A 43 1.72 -1.77 9.11
N TRP A 44 1.83 -2.61 10.13
CA TRP A 44 3.02 -2.69 10.97
C TRP A 44 3.08 -4.00 11.78
N MET A 45 4.28 -4.29 12.28
CA MET A 45 4.56 -5.38 13.20
C MET A 45 5.26 -4.85 14.45
N PRO A 46 4.82 -5.18 15.68
CA PRO A 46 5.51 -4.78 16.89
C PRO A 46 6.89 -5.45 17.01
N ALA A 47 7.94 -4.65 17.15
CA ALA A 47 9.33 -5.09 17.27
C ALA A 47 9.59 -5.89 18.55
N ASP A 48 8.87 -5.58 19.63
CA ASP A 48 8.98 -6.19 20.96
C ASP A 48 7.99 -7.34 21.20
N SER A 49 7.21 -7.75 20.19
CA SER A 49 6.25 -8.85 20.36
C SER A 49 6.94 -10.16 20.75
N GLU A 50 6.69 -10.61 21.98
CA GLU A 50 7.18 -11.87 22.53
C GLU A 50 6.32 -13.07 22.08
N GLY A 51 6.92 -14.25 22.01
CA GLY A 51 6.21 -15.51 21.77
C GLY A 51 6.42 -16.12 20.38
N ILE A 52 5.85 -17.31 20.19
CA ILE A 52 6.00 -18.13 18.97
C ILE A 52 5.23 -17.52 17.78
N VAL A 53 4.14 -16.81 18.06
CA VAL A 53 3.32 -16.13 17.08
C VAL A 53 3.58 -14.64 17.18
N ARG A 54 4.16 -14.04 16.12
CA ARG A 54 4.34 -12.60 16.03
C ARG A 54 3.15 -11.98 15.29
N PRO A 55 2.50 -10.95 15.85
CA PRO A 55 1.34 -10.34 15.23
C PRO A 55 1.75 -9.30 14.17
N VAL A 56 0.95 -9.24 13.11
CA VAL A 56 0.94 -8.15 12.14
C VAL A 56 -0.44 -7.52 12.16
N TYR A 57 -0.45 -6.18 12.15
CA TYR A 57 -1.63 -5.34 12.12
C TYR A 57 -1.66 -4.53 10.83
N LEU A 58 -2.86 -4.28 10.31
CA LEU A 58 -3.12 -3.43 9.15
C LEU A 58 -4.62 -3.12 9.04
N THR A 59 -4.97 -2.14 8.22
CA THR A 59 -6.35 -1.85 7.83
C THR A 59 -6.50 -2.05 6.32
N LEU A 60 -7.50 -2.83 5.92
CA LEU A 60 -7.92 -2.96 4.52
C LEU A 60 -9.14 -2.08 4.28
N HIS A 61 -9.13 -1.29 3.21
CA HIS A 61 -10.24 -0.41 2.82
C HIS A 61 -10.79 -0.90 1.49
N ASN A 62 -12.07 -1.22 1.43
CA ASN A 62 -12.72 -1.56 0.18
C ASN A 62 -13.33 -0.31 -0.44
N LEU A 63 -12.66 0.21 -1.47
CA LEU A 63 -13.08 1.39 -2.21
C LEU A 63 -14.01 1.03 -3.39
N GLY A 64 -14.30 -0.26 -3.59
CA GLY A 64 -15.20 -0.73 -4.63
C GLY A 64 -16.68 -0.77 -4.21
N GLU A 65 -17.54 -1.04 -5.18
CA GLU A 65 -19.00 -1.10 -5.00
C GLU A 65 -19.51 -2.51 -4.58
N SER A 66 -18.66 -3.52 -4.66
CA SER A 66 -18.95 -4.90 -4.24
C SER A 66 -18.12 -5.33 -3.03
N ALA A 67 -18.66 -6.25 -2.24
CA ALA A 67 -17.93 -6.82 -1.11
C ALA A 67 -16.72 -7.63 -1.58
N ALA A 68 -15.62 -7.51 -0.84
CA ALA A 68 -14.41 -8.31 -1.02
C ALA A 68 -14.19 -9.23 0.19
N ARG A 69 -13.32 -10.22 0.04
CA ARG A 69 -12.90 -11.10 1.13
C ARG A 69 -11.40 -11.30 1.12
N ILE A 70 -10.75 -11.15 2.26
CA ILE A 70 -9.42 -11.76 2.44
C ILE A 70 -9.61 -13.26 2.66
N VAL A 71 -9.07 -14.07 1.76
CA VAL A 71 -9.20 -15.54 1.77
C VAL A 71 -7.90 -16.25 2.15
N GLY A 72 -6.81 -15.49 2.26
CA GLY A 72 -5.63 -15.93 2.98
C GLY A 72 -4.50 -14.93 2.95
N VAL A 73 -3.37 -15.36 3.52
CA VAL A 73 -2.18 -14.56 3.71
C VAL A 73 -0.95 -15.46 3.66
N GLU A 74 0.08 -14.99 2.98
CA GLU A 74 1.40 -15.61 2.89
C GLU A 74 2.50 -14.60 3.16
N SER A 75 3.68 -15.08 3.54
CA SER A 75 4.87 -14.24 3.66
C SER A 75 6.11 -15.06 3.31
N PRO A 76 7.02 -14.55 2.47
CA PRO A 76 8.33 -15.18 2.27
C PRO A 76 9.18 -15.16 3.55
N ASP A 77 8.89 -14.28 4.51
CA ASP A 77 9.65 -14.11 5.76
C ASP A 77 9.27 -15.10 6.87
N ALA A 78 8.17 -15.85 6.69
CA ALA A 78 7.65 -16.80 7.68
C ALA A 78 7.42 -18.20 7.09
N GLY A 79 7.45 -19.22 7.95
CA GLY A 79 7.07 -20.58 7.61
C GLY A 79 5.56 -20.84 7.74
N VAL A 80 4.88 -20.06 8.59
CA VAL A 80 3.43 -20.14 8.81
C VAL A 80 2.84 -18.74 8.94
N THR A 81 1.77 -18.48 8.20
CA THR A 81 0.97 -17.26 8.22
C THR A 81 -0.51 -17.60 8.35
N GLN A 82 -1.23 -16.92 9.24
CA GLN A 82 -2.65 -17.19 9.47
C GLN A 82 -3.42 -15.92 9.85
N LEU A 83 -4.61 -15.74 9.28
CA LEU A 83 -5.60 -14.84 9.87
C LEU A 83 -6.11 -15.43 11.17
N GLN A 84 -6.14 -14.62 12.21
CA GLN A 84 -6.53 -15.04 13.56
C GLN A 84 -7.53 -14.07 14.15
N ARG A 85 -8.58 -14.62 14.74
CA ARG A 85 -9.45 -13.88 15.67
C ARG A 85 -8.91 -14.11 17.07
N LEU A 86 -8.72 -13.02 17.78
CA LEU A 86 -8.31 -13.00 19.16
C LEU A 86 -9.55 -13.04 20.06
N SER A 87 -9.43 -13.72 21.20
CA SER A 87 -10.45 -13.75 22.24
C SER A 87 -9.76 -13.83 23.58
N GLU A 88 -10.12 -12.93 24.48
CA GLU A 88 -9.65 -12.94 25.86
C GLU A 88 -10.69 -13.58 26.77
N SER A 89 -10.25 -14.52 27.61
CA SER A 89 -11.08 -15.09 28.66
C SER A 89 -10.21 -15.32 29.89
N TYR A 90 -10.64 -14.78 31.05
CA TYR A 90 -9.92 -14.88 32.33
C TYR A 90 -8.43 -14.46 32.24
N GLY A 91 -8.13 -13.37 31.53
CA GLY A 91 -6.76 -12.87 31.35
C GLY A 91 -5.88 -13.72 30.42
N THR A 92 -6.46 -14.72 29.75
CA THR A 92 -5.76 -15.51 28.73
C THR A 92 -6.26 -15.10 27.34
N VAL A 93 -5.35 -14.60 26.51
CA VAL A 93 -5.63 -14.35 25.09
C VAL A 93 -5.46 -15.65 24.32
N THR A 94 -6.48 -16.02 23.57
CA THR A 94 -6.46 -17.16 22.65
C THR A 94 -6.62 -16.66 21.22
N ALA A 95 -5.86 -17.26 20.30
CA ALA A 95 -5.94 -16.98 18.88
C ALA A 95 -6.59 -18.16 18.17
N ARG A 96 -7.67 -17.91 17.41
CA ARG A 96 -8.32 -18.92 16.57
C ARG A 96 -8.15 -18.58 15.11
N ARG A 97 -7.70 -19.55 14.31
CA ARG A 97 -7.59 -19.40 12.86
C ARG A 97 -8.94 -19.02 12.25
N VAL A 98 -8.90 -18.01 11.39
CA VAL A 98 -9.99 -17.59 10.51
C VAL A 98 -9.61 -17.98 9.07
N ARG A 99 -10.58 -18.47 8.30
CA ARG A 99 -10.35 -18.86 6.90
C ARG A 99 -10.52 -17.69 5.95
N SER A 100 -11.56 -16.89 6.18
CA SER A 100 -11.82 -15.69 5.41
C SER A 100 -12.46 -14.61 6.29
N LEU A 101 -12.22 -13.36 5.92
CA LEU A 101 -12.89 -12.19 6.49
C LEU A 101 -13.46 -11.36 5.35
N GLU A 102 -14.69 -10.90 5.54
CA GLU A 102 -15.37 -10.02 4.59
C GLU A 102 -15.00 -8.56 4.83
N ILE A 103 -14.97 -7.81 3.74
CA ILE A 103 -14.75 -6.37 3.67
C ILE A 103 -15.91 -5.83 2.81
N PRO A 104 -17.02 -5.39 3.43
CA PRO A 104 -18.15 -4.86 2.68
C PRO A 104 -17.75 -3.69 1.77
N ALA A 105 -18.54 -3.44 0.73
CA ALA A 105 -18.32 -2.32 -0.19
C ALA A 105 -18.31 -0.98 0.57
N GLY A 106 -17.31 -0.14 0.31
CA GLY A 106 -17.14 1.14 0.99
C GLY A 106 -16.73 1.05 2.47
N GLU A 107 -16.48 -0.15 3.01
CA GLU A 107 -16.10 -0.34 4.41
C GLU A 107 -14.62 -0.75 4.58
N SER A 108 -14.16 -0.65 5.82
CA SER A 108 -12.80 -1.01 6.21
C SER A 108 -12.80 -2.20 7.17
N LEU A 109 -11.88 -3.14 6.96
CA LEU A 109 -11.57 -4.22 7.88
C LEU A 109 -10.28 -3.87 8.63
N VAL A 110 -10.41 -3.60 9.92
CA VAL A 110 -9.27 -3.34 10.82
C VAL A 110 -8.78 -4.65 11.41
N LEU A 111 -7.53 -5.01 11.13
CA LEU A 111 -6.83 -6.13 11.76
C LEU A 111 -5.94 -5.58 12.87
N SER A 112 -6.53 -5.42 14.07
CA SER A 112 -5.82 -4.98 15.27
C SER A 112 -6.28 -5.73 16.52
N ALA A 113 -5.41 -5.79 17.52
CA ALA A 113 -5.79 -6.30 18.84
C ALA A 113 -6.84 -5.36 19.50
N PRO A 114 -7.81 -5.91 20.25
CA PRO A 114 -7.92 -7.30 20.70
C PRO A 114 -8.76 -8.21 19.79
N ASP A 115 -9.12 -7.78 18.58
CA ASP A 115 -10.10 -8.51 17.75
C ASP A 115 -9.46 -9.45 16.74
N TYR A 116 -8.52 -8.94 15.94
CA TYR A 116 -7.90 -9.71 14.86
C TYR A 116 -6.41 -9.41 14.72
N GLN A 117 -5.70 -10.39 14.17
CA GLN A 117 -4.32 -10.22 13.75
C GLN A 117 -4.00 -11.14 12.58
N ILE A 118 -2.92 -10.82 11.86
CA ILE A 118 -2.22 -11.80 11.04
C ILE A 118 -1.09 -12.38 11.91
N GLY A 119 -1.18 -13.66 12.25
CA GLY A 119 -0.18 -14.35 13.05
C GLY A 119 0.90 -14.98 12.18
N LEU A 120 2.16 -14.67 12.49
CA LEU A 120 3.35 -15.24 11.84
C LEU A 120 4.08 -16.16 12.80
N SER A 121 4.49 -17.33 12.33
CA SER A 121 5.34 -18.26 13.10
C SER A 121 6.44 -18.85 12.22
N ASN A 122 7.49 -19.36 12.88
CA ASN A 122 8.69 -19.88 12.21
C ASN A 122 9.31 -18.82 11.27
N LEU A 123 9.64 -17.65 11.83
CA LEU A 123 10.31 -16.61 11.07
C LEU A 123 11.65 -17.13 10.54
N ARG A 124 11.95 -16.77 9.29
CA ARG A 124 13.15 -17.24 8.59
C ARG A 124 14.40 -16.43 8.93
N ARG A 125 14.21 -15.28 9.59
CA ARG A 125 15.24 -14.39 10.10
C ARG A 125 14.74 -13.71 11.36
N ASP A 126 15.67 -13.21 12.16
CA ASP A 126 15.34 -12.31 13.26
C ASP A 126 14.86 -10.96 12.69
N LEU A 127 13.87 -10.37 13.37
CA LEU A 127 13.25 -9.11 13.01
C LEU A 127 13.36 -8.13 14.17
N THR A 128 13.98 -6.99 13.90
CA THR A 128 14.22 -5.88 14.82
C THR A 128 13.58 -4.61 14.29
N GLU A 129 13.50 -3.57 15.11
CA GLU A 129 13.00 -2.26 14.65
C GLU A 129 13.76 -1.77 13.41
N GLY A 130 13.02 -1.27 12.42
CA GLY A 130 13.56 -0.79 11.14
C GLY A 130 13.67 -1.87 10.07
N ASP A 131 13.53 -3.15 10.42
CA ASP A 131 13.27 -4.20 9.44
C ASP A 131 11.89 -4.02 8.80
N ALA A 132 11.69 -4.66 7.64
CA ALA A 132 10.38 -4.84 7.06
C ALA A 132 10.22 -6.27 6.54
N ILE A 133 8.99 -6.77 6.54
CA ILE A 133 8.61 -8.03 5.90
C ILE A 133 7.64 -7.76 4.75
N THR A 134 7.45 -8.75 3.89
CA THR A 134 6.41 -8.71 2.86
C THR A 134 5.28 -9.66 3.24
N LEU A 135 4.04 -9.19 3.12
CA LEU A 135 2.86 -10.04 3.09
C LEU A 135 2.31 -10.10 1.67
N ARG A 136 1.83 -11.28 1.27
CA ARG A 136 0.93 -11.47 0.14
C ARG A 136 -0.45 -11.76 0.69
N LEU A 137 -1.39 -10.84 0.47
CA LEU A 137 -2.79 -11.02 0.81
C LEU A 137 -3.54 -11.55 -0.42
N MET A 138 -4.32 -12.61 -0.27
CA MET A 138 -5.21 -13.08 -1.33
C MET A 138 -6.60 -12.51 -1.08
N ILE A 139 -7.05 -11.67 -2.00
CA ILE A 139 -8.33 -10.97 -1.96
C ILE A 139 -9.24 -11.57 -3.03
N ALA A 140 -10.39 -12.08 -2.62
CA ALA A 140 -11.43 -12.55 -3.52
C ALA A 140 -12.52 -11.48 -3.69
N ASN A 141 -12.97 -11.25 -4.91
CA ASN A 141 -14.18 -10.47 -5.17
C ASN A 141 -15.46 -11.29 -4.88
N ASP A 142 -16.63 -10.69 -5.12
CA ASP A 142 -17.94 -11.34 -4.96
C ASP A 142 -18.17 -12.49 -5.94
N MET A 143 -17.54 -12.45 -7.12
CA MET A 143 -17.50 -13.52 -8.12
C MET A 143 -16.54 -14.66 -7.77
N GLY A 144 -15.71 -14.50 -6.72
CA GLY A 144 -14.73 -15.48 -6.28
C GLY A 144 -13.41 -15.47 -7.05
N GLU A 145 -13.17 -14.45 -7.87
CA GLU A 145 -11.89 -14.22 -8.52
C GLU A 145 -10.89 -13.70 -7.49
N GLU A 146 -9.72 -14.34 -7.43
CA GLU A 146 -8.69 -14.04 -6.45
C GLU A 146 -7.56 -13.20 -7.05
N LYS A 147 -7.18 -12.13 -6.35
CA LYS A 147 -6.03 -11.30 -6.64
C LYS A 147 -5.06 -11.27 -5.46
N SER A 148 -3.77 -11.21 -5.77
CA SER A 148 -2.72 -11.02 -4.78
C SER A 148 -2.40 -9.55 -4.60
N LEU A 149 -2.42 -9.08 -3.35
CA LEU A 149 -1.92 -7.76 -2.97
C LEU A 149 -0.66 -7.92 -2.11
N LEU A 150 0.47 -7.36 -2.55
CA LEU A 150 1.66 -7.31 -1.70
C LEU A 150 1.61 -6.11 -0.78
N VAL A 151 1.99 -6.33 0.47
CA VAL A 151 2.02 -5.33 1.52
C VAL A 151 3.39 -5.38 2.19
N GLY A 152 4.09 -4.26 2.15
CA GLY A 152 5.27 -4.03 2.99
C GLY A 152 4.84 -3.75 4.43
N VAL A 153 5.37 -4.51 5.38
CA VAL A 153 5.03 -4.37 6.81
C VAL A 153 6.30 -3.99 7.57
N PRO A 154 6.45 -2.71 7.98
CA PRO A 154 7.56 -2.29 8.80
C PRO A 154 7.46 -2.86 10.21
N VAL A 155 8.61 -3.20 10.78
CA VAL A 155 8.76 -3.62 12.17
C VAL A 155 9.08 -2.38 13.00
N LEU A 156 8.17 -2.01 13.89
CA LEU A 156 8.19 -0.74 14.63
C LEU A 156 8.03 -0.98 16.13
N ASN A 157 8.62 -0.13 16.96
CA ASN A 157 8.40 -0.16 18.40
C ASN A 157 7.02 0.38 18.82
N GLN A 158 6.36 1.14 17.95
CA GLN A 158 5.07 1.76 18.21
C GLN A 158 4.21 1.74 16.95
N ALA A 159 2.89 1.73 17.13
CA ALA A 159 1.95 1.82 16.02
C ALA A 159 2.20 3.11 15.23
N PRO A 160 2.14 3.06 13.89
CA PRO A 160 2.19 4.26 13.08
C PRO A 160 0.94 5.13 13.35
N PRO A 161 1.04 6.46 13.15
CA PRO A 161 -0.16 7.29 13.12
C PRO A 161 -1.08 6.83 11.97
N PRO A 162 -2.41 6.99 12.10
CA PRO A 162 -3.34 6.62 11.04
C PRO A 162 -2.99 7.28 9.70
N ALA A 163 -3.04 6.51 8.63
CA ALA A 163 -2.83 7.01 7.28
C ALA A 163 -3.92 8.03 6.90
N ARG A 164 -3.50 9.11 6.25
CA ARG A 164 -4.41 10.14 5.70
C ARG A 164 -4.67 10.00 4.21
N LEU A 165 -3.89 9.17 3.53
CA LEU A 165 -4.05 8.85 2.11
C LEU A 165 -4.08 7.34 1.94
N LEU A 166 -4.95 6.90 1.06
CA LEU A 166 -5.02 5.54 0.57
C LEU A 166 -4.39 5.51 -0.82
N VAL A 167 -3.60 4.46 -1.08
CA VAL A 167 -2.90 4.28 -2.36
C VAL A 167 -3.44 3.01 -3.00
N THR A 168 -3.91 3.11 -4.24
CA THR A 168 -4.28 1.97 -5.10
C THR A 168 -3.57 2.08 -6.44
N ASP A 169 -3.59 0.99 -7.21
CA ASP A 169 -3.10 0.93 -8.59
C ASP A 169 -1.66 1.42 -8.75
N ALA A 170 -0.85 1.18 -7.72
CA ALA A 170 0.52 1.63 -7.68
C ALA A 170 1.41 0.75 -8.57
N TRP A 171 2.12 1.38 -9.51
CA TRP A 171 3.10 0.72 -10.36
C TRP A 171 4.23 1.69 -10.73
N ALA A 172 5.36 1.14 -11.17
CA ALA A 172 6.49 1.94 -11.65
C ALA A 172 6.99 1.41 -12.99
N ARG A 173 7.54 2.30 -13.82
CA ARG A 173 8.16 1.90 -15.09
C ARG A 173 9.42 1.07 -14.80
N PRO A 174 9.63 -0.04 -15.52
CA PRO A 174 10.91 -0.74 -15.49
C PRO A 174 12.05 0.21 -15.86
N ALA A 175 13.16 0.10 -15.15
CA ALA A 175 14.31 0.97 -15.31
C ALA A 175 15.60 0.27 -14.84
N GLY A 176 16.72 0.62 -15.46
CA GLY A 176 18.02 0.08 -15.09
C GLY A 176 18.56 0.66 -13.78
N ASP A 177 19.55 0.00 -13.21
CA ASP A 177 20.33 0.53 -12.10
C ASP A 177 21.00 1.87 -12.47
N GLY A 178 21.03 2.81 -11.53
CA GLY A 178 21.55 4.16 -11.70
C GLY A 178 20.75 5.04 -12.65
N THR A 179 19.55 4.63 -13.07
CA THR A 179 18.70 5.38 -14.01
C THR A 179 17.49 6.02 -13.33
N VAL A 180 16.68 6.68 -14.15
CA VAL A 180 15.45 7.37 -13.75
C VAL A 180 14.25 6.49 -14.10
N SER A 181 13.24 6.49 -13.23
CA SER A 181 11.94 5.89 -13.48
C SER A 181 10.81 6.84 -13.07
N ALA A 182 9.59 6.49 -13.44
CA ALA A 182 8.38 7.13 -12.95
C ALA A 182 7.46 6.09 -12.30
N ALA A 183 6.88 6.47 -11.15
CA ALA A 183 5.83 5.71 -10.49
C ALA A 183 4.48 6.45 -10.56
N TYR A 184 3.44 5.64 -10.67
CA TYR A 184 2.06 6.00 -10.91
C TYR A 184 1.19 5.29 -9.89
N MET A 185 0.09 5.91 -9.50
CA MET A 185 -0.85 5.40 -8.49
C MET A 185 -2.09 6.28 -8.46
N LEU A 186 -3.16 5.78 -7.85
CA LEU A 186 -4.28 6.59 -7.42
C LEU A 186 -4.12 6.91 -5.93
N LEU A 187 -4.22 8.19 -5.58
CA LEU A 187 -4.21 8.67 -4.20
C LEU A 187 -5.62 9.09 -3.81
N THR A 188 -6.21 8.46 -2.81
CA THR A 188 -7.54 8.81 -2.28
C THR A 188 -7.39 9.41 -0.88
N ASN A 189 -7.99 10.57 -0.65
CA ASN A 189 -8.06 11.20 0.66
C ASN A 189 -9.42 10.89 1.32
N PRO A 190 -9.49 9.91 2.23
CA PRO A 190 -10.74 9.58 2.92
C PRO A 190 -11.08 10.57 4.05
N THR A 191 -10.23 11.57 4.32
CA THR A 191 -10.40 12.50 5.44
C THR A 191 -11.29 13.69 5.06
N ASP A 192 -11.72 14.44 6.07
CA ASP A 192 -12.55 15.65 5.95
C ASP A 192 -11.72 16.94 5.79
N GLU A 193 -10.40 16.81 5.61
CA GLU A 193 -9.47 17.91 5.40
C GLU A 193 -8.59 17.65 4.18
N ASP A 194 -8.16 18.71 3.50
CA ASP A 194 -7.18 18.61 2.41
C ASP A 194 -5.87 18.02 2.93
N VAL A 195 -5.33 17.06 2.17
CA VAL A 195 -3.98 16.53 2.39
C VAL A 195 -3.03 17.18 1.41
N VAL A 196 -1.93 17.73 1.93
CA VAL A 196 -0.86 18.31 1.12
C VAL A 196 0.37 17.41 1.20
N ILE A 197 0.72 16.82 0.06
CA ILE A 197 1.89 15.96 -0.10
C ILE A 197 3.05 16.85 -0.51
N VAL A 198 4.07 16.94 0.33
CA VAL A 198 5.23 17.83 0.08
C VAL A 198 6.53 17.08 -0.19
N SER A 199 6.51 15.77 -0.06
CA SER A 199 7.66 14.91 -0.35
C SER A 199 7.22 13.46 -0.48
N ALA A 200 8.02 12.69 -1.21
CA ALA A 200 7.94 11.25 -1.26
C ALA A 200 9.32 10.62 -1.02
N ALA A 201 9.35 9.35 -0.63
CA ALA A 201 10.58 8.59 -0.43
C ALA A 201 10.41 7.13 -0.86
N MET A 202 11.50 6.52 -1.33
CA MET A 202 11.58 5.11 -1.71
C MET A 202 12.97 4.59 -1.37
N ALA A 203 13.07 3.45 -0.68
CA ALA A 203 14.35 2.89 -0.25
C ALA A 203 15.35 2.63 -1.39
N LEU A 204 14.85 2.35 -2.60
CA LEU A 204 15.65 2.04 -3.79
C LEU A 204 15.99 3.26 -4.65
N ALA A 205 15.58 4.48 -4.29
CA ALA A 205 15.87 5.69 -5.06
C ALA A 205 16.66 6.68 -4.19
N GLY A 206 17.74 7.25 -4.75
CA GLY A 206 18.52 8.29 -4.06
C GLY A 206 17.78 9.62 -3.95
N LEU A 207 16.89 9.90 -4.91
CA LEU A 207 16.02 11.09 -4.91
C LEU A 207 14.63 10.73 -5.43
N VAL A 208 13.62 11.28 -4.78
CA VAL A 208 12.21 11.12 -5.16
C VAL A 208 11.55 12.48 -5.18
N GLU A 209 10.93 12.83 -6.31
CA GLU A 209 10.24 14.10 -6.52
C GLU A 209 8.83 13.87 -7.06
N ILE A 210 7.95 14.85 -6.86
CA ILE A 210 6.63 14.88 -7.48
C ILE A 210 6.74 15.78 -8.70
N HIS A 211 6.36 15.30 -9.88
CA HIS A 211 6.47 16.03 -11.13
C HIS A 211 5.10 16.22 -11.76
N GLU A 212 4.91 17.34 -12.44
CA GLU A 212 3.79 17.60 -13.35
C GLU A 212 4.26 17.55 -14.80
N MET A 213 3.30 17.32 -15.71
CA MET A 213 3.52 17.42 -17.15
C MET A 213 2.86 18.68 -17.68
N VAL A 214 3.66 19.61 -18.20
CA VAL A 214 3.15 20.87 -18.75
C VAL A 214 3.61 21.09 -20.19
N MET A 215 2.70 21.60 -21.01
CA MET A 215 3.03 22.07 -22.36
C MET A 215 3.69 23.43 -22.28
N GLN A 216 4.94 23.52 -22.74
CA GLN A 216 5.63 24.79 -22.91
C GLN A 216 5.95 25.00 -24.39
N GLY A 217 5.07 25.74 -25.08
CA GLY A 217 5.07 25.81 -26.54
C GLY A 217 4.61 24.47 -27.12
N ASP A 218 5.40 23.90 -28.04
CA ASP A 218 5.13 22.60 -28.68
C ASP A 218 5.85 21.42 -28.00
N VAL A 219 6.44 21.63 -26.81
CA VAL A 219 7.22 20.62 -26.08
C VAL A 219 6.58 20.30 -24.73
N MET A 220 6.31 19.01 -24.49
CA MET A 220 5.97 18.49 -23.16
C MET A 220 7.19 18.51 -22.25
N ARG A 221 7.06 19.11 -21.06
CA ARG A 221 8.10 19.13 -20.03
C ARG A 221 7.61 18.49 -18.74
N MET A 222 8.52 17.76 -18.10
CA MET A 222 8.41 17.27 -16.72
C MET A 222 8.99 18.34 -15.80
N ASN A 223 8.18 18.89 -14.90
CA ASN A 223 8.63 19.87 -13.92
C ASN A 223 8.38 19.36 -12.50
N PRO A 224 9.36 19.47 -11.59
CA PRO A 224 9.11 19.19 -10.19
C PRO A 224 8.12 20.19 -9.60
N ILE A 225 7.16 19.70 -8.84
CA ILE A 225 6.24 20.51 -8.05
C ILE A 225 6.56 20.37 -6.56
N PRO A 226 6.49 21.47 -5.79
CA PRO A 226 6.83 21.45 -4.37
C PRO A 226 5.78 20.71 -3.52
N GLU A 227 4.54 20.66 -4.02
CA GLU A 227 3.44 20.02 -3.33
C GLU A 227 2.36 19.52 -4.29
N LEU A 228 1.66 18.48 -3.87
CA LEU A 228 0.43 17.97 -4.49
C LEU A 228 -0.69 17.97 -3.46
N ILE A 229 -1.77 18.66 -3.75
CA ILE A 229 -2.96 18.71 -2.89
C ILE A 229 -3.93 17.61 -3.33
N VAL A 230 -4.38 16.80 -2.36
CA VAL A 230 -5.50 15.87 -2.53
C VAL A 230 -6.64 16.39 -1.65
N PRO A 231 -7.68 17.01 -2.23
CA PRO A 231 -8.76 17.61 -1.45
C PRO A 231 -9.50 16.59 -0.58
N ALA A 232 -10.16 17.08 0.48
CA ALA A 232 -10.99 16.24 1.37
C ALA A 232 -12.00 15.39 0.58
N GLY A 233 -12.02 14.08 0.80
CA GLY A 233 -12.94 13.15 0.13
C GLY A 233 -12.66 12.93 -1.36
N GLU A 234 -11.62 13.54 -1.93
CA GLU A 234 -11.29 13.44 -3.35
C GLU A 234 -10.10 12.51 -3.61
N SER A 235 -9.83 12.27 -4.90
CA SER A 235 -8.67 11.51 -5.34
C SER A 235 -7.83 12.29 -6.34
N ALA A 236 -6.52 12.05 -6.33
CA ALA A 236 -5.56 12.57 -7.28
C ALA A 236 -4.88 11.40 -8.01
N ALA A 237 -5.02 11.36 -9.34
CA ALA A 237 -4.34 10.38 -10.17
C ALA A 237 -2.92 10.82 -10.47
N LEU A 238 -1.96 9.92 -10.22
CA LEU A 238 -0.60 10.02 -10.74
C LEU A 238 -0.48 9.05 -11.91
N GLU A 239 -0.42 9.57 -13.13
CA GLU A 239 -0.58 8.79 -14.36
C GLU A 239 0.37 9.25 -15.49
N PRO A 240 0.62 8.39 -16.50
CA PRO A 240 1.39 8.79 -17.67
C PRO A 240 0.81 10.05 -18.33
N SER A 241 1.68 11.03 -18.62
CA SER A 241 1.31 12.34 -19.18
C SER A 241 0.58 13.30 -18.22
N GLY A 242 0.36 12.90 -16.97
CA GLY A 242 -0.11 13.76 -15.89
C GLY A 242 0.94 13.92 -14.79
N ASN A 243 0.48 14.15 -13.56
CA ASN A 243 1.35 14.17 -12.39
C ASN A 243 1.94 12.77 -12.15
N HIS A 244 3.16 12.68 -11.64
CA HIS A 244 3.82 11.40 -11.37
C HIS A 244 4.90 11.53 -10.30
N ILE A 245 5.29 10.39 -9.71
CA ILE A 245 6.47 10.33 -8.85
C ILE A 245 7.69 10.07 -9.73
N MET A 246 8.64 10.98 -9.74
CA MET A 246 9.92 10.81 -10.41
C MET A 246 10.91 10.14 -9.45
N LEU A 247 11.46 9.00 -9.87
CA LEU A 247 12.45 8.23 -9.14
C LEU A 247 13.81 8.44 -9.80
N MET A 248 14.77 8.94 -9.06
CA MET A 248 16.12 9.24 -9.54
C MET A 248 17.17 8.53 -8.71
N ASP A 249 18.33 8.28 -9.33
CA ASP A 249 19.45 7.55 -8.71
C ASP A 249 18.98 6.20 -8.14
N LEU A 250 18.33 5.39 -8.97
CA LEU A 250 17.91 4.05 -8.59
C LEU A 250 19.13 3.23 -8.15
N GLN A 251 19.05 2.61 -6.97
CA GLN A 251 20.11 1.81 -6.35
C GLN A 251 20.06 0.33 -6.78
N ALA A 252 19.01 -0.04 -7.49
CA ALA A 252 18.82 -1.35 -8.09
C ALA A 252 17.87 -1.22 -9.29
N ALA A 253 17.97 -2.14 -10.25
CA ALA A 253 17.05 -2.18 -11.37
C ALA A 253 15.61 -2.43 -10.91
N LEU A 254 14.66 -1.68 -11.48
CA LEU A 254 13.25 -2.00 -11.41
C LEU A 254 12.95 -2.93 -12.59
N VAL A 255 12.69 -4.20 -12.26
CA VAL A 255 12.37 -5.23 -13.25
C VAL A 255 10.86 -5.41 -13.34
N GLU A 256 10.39 -5.81 -14.51
CA GLU A 256 9.02 -6.27 -14.71
C GLU A 256 8.80 -7.59 -13.94
N GLY A 257 7.65 -7.73 -13.28
CA GLY A 257 7.18 -8.96 -12.65
C GLY A 257 6.36 -8.76 -11.39
#